data_AF-A0A6N4WCN4-F1
#
_entry.id   AF-A0A6N4WCN4-F1
#
_cell.length_a   1.000
_cell.length_b   1.000
_cell.length_c   1.000
_cell.angle_alpha   90.00
_cell.angle_beta   90.00
_cell.angle_gamma   90.00
#
_symmetry.space_group_name_H-M   'P 1'
#
loop_
_entity.id
_entity.type
_entity.pdbx_description
1 polymer ?
#
loop_
_entity_poly.entity_id
_entity_poly.type
_entity_poly.pdbx_seq_one_letter_code
_entity_poly.pdbx_strand_id
1 'polypeptide(L)'
;MRVAVEKLTRVVRQIDVEPVVAGMDLVGAPAMGGFRAAVDKAAPELSEHRDLRYALLDDVPVATLISGHALSASGALGNGATSGYLPVADQCAGFVTGGLLMTSFESGVPAVVTGPPAPRLEDPDDPLAWHDMSALPVHGMRRRRRLDVKRNGASEMEIDAMFRDTYVRADGIETIIHEYTVTAVVESDTQTIVSAQAVARVLPWQECPGAVASATRLIGMRLDQLHHRVRREFRGTSTCTHLNDLLRGVADAAALYGLLPAS
;
A
#
# COMPACT_ATOMS: atom_id res chain seq x y z
N MET A 1 14.74 6.12 4.10
CA MET A 1 14.27 6.97 2.98
C MET A 1 13.46 8.15 3.53
N ARG A 2 13.58 9.34 2.94
CA ARG A 2 12.75 10.52 3.20
C ARG A 2 12.29 11.11 1.86
N VAL A 3 11.04 11.53 1.76
CA VAL A 3 10.47 12.14 0.55
C VAL A 3 9.62 13.34 0.95
N ALA A 4 9.84 14.49 0.31
CA ALA A 4 8.98 15.66 0.42
C ALA A 4 8.18 15.81 -0.88
N VAL A 5 6.85 15.91 -0.76
CA VAL A 5 5.94 16.04 -1.89
C VAL A 5 5.19 17.36 -1.79
N GLU A 6 5.15 18.11 -2.87
CA GLU A 6 4.34 19.33 -2.97
C GLU A 6 2.85 18.97 -2.96
N LYS A 7 2.11 19.49 -1.99
CA LYS A 7 0.72 19.12 -1.69
C LYS A 7 -0.24 19.24 -2.88
N LEU A 8 -0.21 20.35 -3.61
CA LEU A 8 -1.21 20.62 -4.66
C LEU A 8 -0.91 19.89 -5.96
N THR A 9 0.34 20.00 -6.43
CA THR A 9 0.79 19.42 -7.71
C THR A 9 1.17 17.94 -7.58
N ARG A 10 1.42 17.46 -6.36
CA ARG A 10 1.89 16.11 -6.02
C ARG A 10 3.18 15.79 -6.75
N VAL A 11 4.11 16.74 -6.72
CA VAL A 11 5.44 16.62 -7.33
C VAL A 11 6.47 16.42 -6.22
N VAL A 12 7.41 15.51 -6.44
CA VAL A 12 8.53 15.28 -5.53
C VAL A 12 9.42 16.52 -5.51
N ARG A 13 9.67 17.07 -4.33
CA ARG A 13 10.55 18.23 -4.09
C ARG A 13 11.90 17.82 -3.54
N GLN A 14 11.93 16.74 -2.76
CA GLN A 14 13.14 16.18 -2.20
C GLN A 14 12.97 14.68 -2.04
N ILE A 15 14.03 13.93 -2.26
CA ILE A 15 14.07 12.50 -2.00
C ILE A 15 15.47 12.10 -1.55
N ASP A 16 15.54 11.37 -0.44
CA ASP A 16 16.77 10.81 0.11
C ASP A 16 16.54 9.32 0.37
N VAL A 17 17.38 8.46 -0.21
CA VAL A 17 17.35 7.01 0.01
C VAL A 17 18.66 6.59 0.65
N GLU A 18 18.56 5.75 1.68
CA GLU A 18 19.72 5.15 2.35
C GLU A 18 19.50 3.62 2.34
N PRO A 19 20.46 2.82 1.85
CA PRO A 19 21.69 3.22 1.16
C PRO A 19 21.47 3.99 -0.14
N VAL A 20 22.36 4.94 -0.43
CA VAL A 20 22.30 5.81 -1.63
C VAL A 20 22.17 4.97 -2.91
N VAL A 21 21.27 5.39 -3.80
CA VAL A 21 21.10 4.82 -5.15
C VAL A 21 21.81 5.76 -6.12
N ALA A 22 22.92 5.30 -6.70
CA ALA A 22 23.75 6.13 -7.57
C ALA A 22 22.99 6.56 -8.83
N GLY A 23 23.02 7.85 -9.16
CA GLY A 23 22.42 8.39 -10.39
C GLY A 23 20.89 8.53 -10.36
N MET A 24 20.22 8.16 -9.26
CA MET A 24 18.78 8.31 -9.13
C MET A 24 18.41 9.78 -8.84
N ASP A 25 17.70 10.42 -9.76
CA ASP A 25 17.06 11.72 -9.56
C ASP A 25 15.56 11.62 -9.85
N LEU A 26 14.76 11.89 -8.82
CA LEU A 26 13.29 11.88 -8.89
C LEU A 26 12.70 13.24 -8.50
N VAL A 27 13.51 14.28 -8.29
CA VAL A 27 12.99 15.62 -8.05
C VAL A 27 12.27 16.11 -9.30
N GLY A 28 11.05 16.62 -9.14
CA GLY A 28 10.18 16.99 -10.25
C GLY A 28 9.32 15.84 -10.79
N ALA A 29 9.55 14.59 -10.36
CA ALA A 29 8.68 13.47 -10.75
C ALA A 29 7.30 13.58 -10.08
N PRO A 30 6.23 13.07 -10.71
CA PRO A 30 4.93 12.96 -10.06
C PRO A 30 5.01 11.93 -8.93
N ALA A 31 4.45 12.25 -7.75
CA ALA A 31 4.46 11.41 -6.55
C ALA A 31 3.25 10.45 -6.45
N MET A 32 2.47 10.29 -7.52
CA MET A 32 1.37 9.32 -7.61
C MET A 32 1.43 8.54 -8.93
N GLY A 33 0.51 8.81 -9.86
CA GLY A 33 0.54 8.25 -11.20
C GLY A 33 1.82 8.67 -11.91
N GLY A 34 2.57 7.69 -12.45
CA GLY A 34 3.85 7.93 -13.12
C GLY A 34 5.09 7.80 -12.23
N PHE A 35 4.96 7.87 -10.90
CA PHE A 35 6.13 7.78 -9.98
C PHE A 35 6.94 6.51 -10.20
N ARG A 36 6.27 5.35 -10.20
CA ARG A 36 6.93 4.04 -10.38
C ARG A 36 7.68 3.94 -11.71
N ALA A 37 7.11 4.48 -12.78
CA ALA A 37 7.80 4.52 -14.08
C ALA A 37 9.02 5.46 -14.07
N ALA A 38 8.98 6.53 -13.26
CA ALA A 38 10.16 7.39 -13.05
C ALA A 38 11.24 6.65 -12.25
N VAL A 39 10.87 5.87 -11.23
CA VAL A 39 11.81 4.99 -10.49
C VAL A 39 12.44 3.96 -11.43
N ASP A 40 11.63 3.22 -12.19
CA ASP A 40 12.10 2.20 -13.12
C ASP A 40 13.05 2.79 -14.19
N LYS A 41 12.84 4.06 -14.57
CA LYS A 41 13.73 4.78 -15.50
C LYS A 41 15.03 5.24 -14.85
N ALA A 42 14.96 5.73 -13.61
CA ALA A 42 16.09 6.34 -12.92
C ALA A 42 17.03 5.31 -12.27
N ALA A 43 16.48 4.16 -11.87
CA ALA A 43 17.20 3.09 -11.18
C ALA A 43 16.58 1.71 -11.53
N PRO A 44 16.66 1.27 -12.80
CA PRO A 44 16.02 0.04 -13.28
C PRO A 44 16.43 -1.20 -12.47
N GLU A 45 17.70 -1.25 -12.04
CA GLU A 45 18.29 -2.33 -11.27
C GLU A 45 17.56 -2.60 -9.95
N LEU A 46 16.95 -1.57 -9.33
CA LEU A 46 16.21 -1.77 -8.09
C LEU A 46 15.01 -2.68 -8.29
N SER A 47 14.29 -2.51 -9.40
CA SER A 47 13.12 -3.35 -9.71
C SER A 47 13.52 -4.73 -10.21
N GLU A 48 14.57 -4.82 -11.05
CA GLU A 48 15.09 -6.07 -11.61
C GLU A 48 15.59 -7.01 -10.51
N HIS A 49 16.25 -6.44 -9.49
CA HIS A 49 16.82 -7.19 -8.38
C HIS A 49 15.89 -7.31 -7.16
N ARG A 50 14.67 -6.77 -7.23
CA ARG A 50 13.71 -6.73 -6.10
C ARG A 50 14.33 -6.13 -4.84
N ASP A 51 15.04 -5.03 -5.00
CA ASP A 51 15.75 -4.35 -3.92
C ASP A 51 14.76 -3.79 -2.89
N LEU A 52 15.08 -3.89 -1.61
CA LEU A 52 14.25 -3.35 -0.53
C LEU A 52 14.00 -1.84 -0.67
N ARG A 53 14.95 -1.10 -1.26
CA ARG A 53 14.78 0.33 -1.57
C ARG A 53 13.70 0.55 -2.62
N TYR A 54 13.55 -0.37 -3.58
CA TYR A 54 12.42 -0.32 -4.52
C TYR A 54 11.10 -0.42 -3.77
N ALA A 55 10.96 -1.39 -2.86
CA ALA A 55 9.77 -1.56 -2.03
C ALA A 55 9.42 -0.29 -1.22
N LEU A 56 10.40 0.43 -0.69
CA LEU A 56 10.17 1.71 0.00
C LEU A 56 9.72 2.81 -0.96
N LEU A 57 10.40 2.97 -2.10
CA LEU A 57 10.02 3.93 -3.15
C LEU A 57 8.61 3.65 -3.66
N ASP A 58 8.29 2.38 -3.80
CA ASP A 58 7.01 1.88 -4.28
C ASP A 58 5.83 2.27 -3.39
N ASP A 59 6.07 2.59 -2.12
CA ASP A 59 5.05 3.10 -1.19
C ASP A 59 4.76 4.60 -1.36
N VAL A 60 5.60 5.38 -2.06
CA VAL A 60 5.42 6.84 -2.22
C VAL A 60 4.05 7.21 -2.83
N PRO A 61 3.56 6.56 -3.91
CA PRO A 61 2.24 6.84 -4.47
C PRO A 61 1.11 6.64 -3.48
N VAL A 62 1.14 5.55 -2.73
CA VAL A 62 0.06 5.23 -1.80
C VAL A 62 0.16 6.07 -0.52
N ALA A 63 1.37 6.37 -0.05
CA ALA A 63 1.61 7.32 1.06
C ALA A 63 1.08 8.72 0.70
N THR A 64 1.35 9.18 -0.52
CA THR A 64 0.83 10.45 -1.04
C THR A 64 -0.69 10.43 -1.11
N LEU A 65 -1.29 9.33 -1.61
CA LEU A 65 -2.75 9.16 -1.66
C LEU A 65 -3.39 9.24 -0.27
N ILE A 66 -2.91 8.44 0.69
CA ILE A 66 -3.53 8.36 2.03
C ILE A 66 -3.29 9.64 2.83
N SER A 67 -2.20 10.38 2.60
CA SER A 67 -1.91 11.64 3.32
C SER A 67 -3.01 12.69 3.18
N GLY A 68 -3.82 12.62 2.12
CA GLY A 68 -5.01 13.44 1.96
C GLY A 68 -6.03 13.28 3.09
N HIS A 69 -6.13 12.09 3.69
CA HIS A 69 -6.99 11.84 4.84
C HIS A 69 -6.58 12.67 6.06
N ALA A 70 -5.28 12.71 6.40
CA ALA A 70 -4.79 13.52 7.52
C ALA A 70 -5.14 15.01 7.37
N LEU A 71 -5.01 15.53 6.15
CA LEU A 71 -5.36 16.92 5.86
C LEU A 71 -6.86 17.20 6.05
N SER A 72 -7.72 16.29 5.59
CA SER A 72 -9.16 16.41 5.79
C SER A 72 -9.57 16.23 7.26
N ALA A 73 -9.03 15.21 7.93
CA ALA A 73 -9.40 14.85 9.30
C ALA A 73 -8.86 15.80 10.38
N SER A 74 -7.76 16.51 10.10
CA SER A 74 -7.21 17.52 11.01
C SER A 74 -7.94 18.87 10.93
N GLY A 75 -8.72 19.10 9.87
CA GLY A 75 -9.27 20.43 9.59
C GLY A 75 -8.23 21.47 9.16
N ALA A 76 -6.97 21.07 8.91
CA ALA A 76 -5.87 21.96 8.55
C ALA A 76 -6.09 22.71 7.21
N LEU A 77 -7.08 22.29 6.43
CA LEU A 77 -7.48 22.94 5.19
C LEU A 77 -8.49 24.10 5.41
N GLY A 78 -9.07 24.22 6.59
CA GLY A 78 -10.17 25.14 6.87
C GLY A 78 -11.48 24.74 6.17
N ASN A 79 -12.54 25.50 6.44
CA ASN A 79 -13.85 25.26 5.84
C ASN A 79 -13.84 25.70 4.36
N GLY A 80 -13.69 24.75 3.43
CA GLY A 80 -13.89 24.97 1.99
C GLY A 80 -12.70 24.64 1.09
N ALA A 81 -11.51 24.38 1.62
CA ALA A 81 -10.41 23.85 0.80
C ALA A 81 -10.44 22.32 0.84
N THR A 82 -10.64 21.70 -0.32
CA THR A 82 -10.44 20.26 -0.48
C THR A 82 -8.94 19.97 -0.47
N SER A 83 -8.54 18.70 -0.26
CA SER A 83 -7.14 18.27 -0.36
C SER A 83 -6.52 18.45 -1.76
N GLY A 84 -7.23 19.09 -2.70
CA GLY A 84 -6.93 19.13 -4.13
C GLY A 84 -7.11 17.76 -4.81
N TYR A 85 -7.59 16.74 -4.08
CA TYR A 85 -7.93 15.45 -4.68
C TYR A 85 -9.33 15.49 -5.26
N LEU A 86 -9.42 15.37 -6.58
CA LEU A 86 -10.66 15.05 -7.25
C LEU A 86 -10.66 13.53 -7.51
N PRO A 87 -11.57 12.78 -6.86
CA PRO A 87 -11.65 11.35 -7.10
C PRO A 87 -12.09 11.08 -8.54
N VAL A 88 -11.56 10.01 -9.13
CA VAL A 88 -12.04 9.50 -10.41
C VAL A 88 -13.08 8.44 -10.12
N ALA A 89 -14.31 8.66 -10.61
CA ALA A 89 -15.39 7.70 -10.48
C ALA A 89 -14.98 6.32 -11.03
N ASP A 90 -15.41 5.27 -10.35
CA ASP A 90 -15.17 3.87 -10.67
C ASP A 90 -13.69 3.48 -10.73
N GLN A 91 -12.77 4.28 -10.18
CA GLN A 91 -11.35 3.93 -10.13
C GLN A 91 -11.11 2.65 -9.30
N CYS A 92 -11.87 2.49 -8.21
CA CYS A 92 -11.85 1.30 -7.37
C CYS A 92 -13.18 1.13 -6.63
N ALA A 93 -13.35 0.04 -5.89
CA ALA A 93 -14.56 -0.29 -5.14
C ALA A 93 -15.02 0.84 -4.22
N GLY A 94 -14.08 1.52 -3.55
CA GLY A 94 -14.40 2.68 -2.68
C GLY A 94 -14.81 3.95 -3.43
N PHE A 95 -14.54 4.05 -4.73
CA PHE A 95 -14.93 5.16 -5.60
C PHE A 95 -16.02 4.75 -6.60
N VAL A 96 -16.81 3.71 -6.29
CA VAL A 96 -17.92 3.31 -7.16
C VAL A 96 -18.93 4.44 -7.32
N THR A 97 -19.40 4.63 -8.55
CA THR A 97 -20.45 5.58 -8.88
C THR A 97 -21.69 5.32 -8.02
N GLY A 98 -22.23 6.37 -7.40
CA GLY A 98 -23.36 6.26 -6.46
C GLY A 98 -23.01 5.71 -5.07
N GLY A 99 -21.75 5.33 -4.81
CA GLY A 99 -21.28 4.92 -3.49
C GLY A 99 -21.21 6.10 -2.50
N LEU A 100 -21.06 5.77 -1.21
CA LEU A 100 -21.04 6.76 -0.12
C LEU A 100 -19.96 7.83 -0.32
N LEU A 101 -18.75 7.42 -0.70
CA LEU A 101 -17.65 8.37 -0.87
C LEU A 101 -17.91 9.29 -2.06
N MET A 102 -18.30 8.75 -3.22
CA MET A 102 -18.56 9.54 -4.43
C MET A 102 -19.69 10.55 -4.22
N THR A 103 -20.79 10.13 -3.60
CA THR A 103 -21.93 11.01 -3.29
C THR A 103 -21.55 12.12 -2.30
N SER A 104 -20.62 11.85 -1.36
CA SER A 104 -20.09 12.88 -0.45
C SER A 104 -19.23 13.95 -1.15
N PHE A 105 -18.50 13.57 -2.21
CA PHE A 105 -17.77 14.55 -3.02
C PHE A 105 -18.73 15.40 -3.86
N GLU A 106 -19.77 14.79 -4.43
CA GLU A 106 -20.81 15.49 -5.19
C GLU A 106 -21.59 16.49 -4.33
N SER A 107 -21.80 16.21 -3.05
CA SER A 107 -22.45 17.13 -2.11
C SER A 107 -21.55 18.26 -1.61
N GLY A 108 -20.25 18.26 -1.97
CA GLY A 108 -19.27 19.25 -1.54
C GLY A 108 -18.79 19.08 -0.09
N VAL A 109 -19.20 18.01 0.59
CA VAL A 109 -18.76 17.68 1.96
C VAL A 109 -18.20 16.26 1.96
N PRO A 110 -16.90 16.08 1.58
CA PRO A 110 -16.30 14.76 1.52
C PRO A 110 -16.37 14.05 2.87
N ALA A 111 -16.82 12.80 2.87
CA ALA A 111 -16.88 11.99 4.07
C ALA A 111 -15.46 11.78 4.63
N VAL A 112 -15.32 11.96 5.94
CA VAL A 112 -14.09 11.66 6.67
C VAL A 112 -14.36 10.48 7.58
N VAL A 113 -13.73 9.35 7.27
CA VAL A 113 -13.81 8.14 8.09
C VAL A 113 -13.13 8.35 9.44
N THR A 114 -13.69 7.77 10.50
CA THR A 114 -12.96 7.52 11.75
C THR A 114 -13.07 6.05 12.07
N GLY A 115 -11.97 5.31 11.95
CA GLY A 115 -11.96 3.89 12.30
C GLY A 115 -11.72 3.63 13.78
N PRO A 116 -11.66 2.34 14.17
CA PRO A 116 -11.42 1.94 15.54
C PRO A 116 -9.99 2.28 15.99
N PRO A 117 -9.73 2.36 17.32
CA PRO A 117 -8.37 2.44 17.86
C PRO A 117 -7.50 1.30 17.32
N ALA A 118 -6.26 1.63 16.96
CA ALA A 118 -5.29 0.66 16.44
C ALA A 118 -4.67 -0.14 17.61
N PRO A 119 -4.89 -1.46 17.70
CA PRO A 119 -4.16 -2.29 18.65
C PRO A 119 -2.70 -2.38 18.24
N ARG A 120 -1.81 -2.64 19.21
CA ARG A 120 -0.38 -2.90 18.91
C ARG A 120 -0.24 -4.11 17.99
N LEU A 121 0.71 -4.04 17.04
CA LEU A 121 1.08 -5.15 16.17
C LEU A 121 2.36 -5.84 16.67
N GLU A 122 3.17 -5.11 17.41
CA GLU A 122 4.42 -5.57 18.00
C GLU A 122 4.12 -6.57 19.12
N ASP A 123 4.74 -7.75 19.02
CA ASP A 123 4.78 -8.74 20.09
C ASP A 123 6.05 -8.47 20.93
N PRO A 124 5.93 -8.17 22.24
CA PRO A 124 7.08 -7.96 23.10
C PRO A 124 7.99 -9.19 23.22
N ASP A 125 7.48 -10.39 22.93
CA ASP A 125 8.23 -11.64 22.97
C ASP A 125 8.88 -11.99 21.61
N ASP A 126 8.60 -11.21 20.54
CA ASP A 126 9.24 -11.33 19.23
C ASP A 126 9.84 -9.98 18.77
N PRO A 127 11.08 -9.67 19.18
CA PRO A 127 11.75 -8.42 18.80
C PRO A 127 12.14 -8.36 17.32
N LEU A 128 11.99 -9.46 16.57
CA LEU A 128 12.29 -9.51 15.13
C LEU A 128 11.04 -9.30 14.26
N ALA A 129 9.83 -9.37 14.84
CA ALA A 129 8.57 -9.19 14.13
C ALA A 129 8.45 -7.81 13.45
N TRP A 130 8.95 -6.76 14.10
CA TRP A 130 8.92 -5.39 13.58
C TRP A 130 10.22 -4.66 13.93
N HIS A 131 10.75 -3.90 12.97
CA HIS A 131 11.84 -2.97 13.23
C HIS A 131 11.37 -1.80 14.12
N ASP A 132 12.32 -1.16 14.81
CA ASP A 132 12.02 0.01 15.63
C ASP A 132 11.43 1.15 14.78
N MET A 133 10.32 1.71 15.24
CA MET A 133 9.58 2.77 14.58
C MET A 133 9.32 3.89 15.58
N SER A 134 9.70 5.11 15.23
CA SER A 134 9.41 6.29 16.05
C SER A 134 7.91 6.43 16.32
N ALA A 135 7.51 7.08 17.42
CA ALA A 135 6.10 7.39 17.66
C ALA A 135 5.51 8.25 16.52
N LEU A 136 4.26 7.97 16.16
CA LEU A 136 3.55 8.77 15.14
C LEU A 136 2.99 10.04 15.82
N PRO A 137 3.30 11.25 15.34
CA PRO A 137 2.80 12.47 15.96
C PRO A 137 1.29 12.63 15.70
N VAL A 138 0.63 13.48 16.49
CA VAL A 138 -0.74 13.94 16.23
C VAL A 138 -0.87 14.45 14.79
N HIS A 139 -1.97 14.08 14.13
CA HIS A 139 -2.24 14.28 12.70
C HIS A 139 -1.28 13.54 11.74
N GLY A 140 -0.38 12.71 12.25
CA GLY A 140 0.46 11.83 11.45
C GLY A 140 -0.32 10.65 10.90
N MET A 141 0.15 10.11 9.77
CA MET A 141 -0.29 8.84 9.21
C MET A 141 0.85 7.88 9.02
N ARG A 142 0.54 6.59 9.05
CA ARG A 142 1.50 5.51 8.82
C ARG A 142 0.86 4.42 8.00
N ARG A 143 1.59 3.92 7.01
CA ARG A 143 1.38 2.60 6.45
C ARG A 143 2.39 1.66 7.10
N ARG A 144 1.91 0.57 7.69
CA ARG A 144 2.73 -0.60 8.05
C ARG A 144 2.45 -1.71 7.05
N ARG A 145 3.50 -2.39 6.59
CA ARG A 145 3.42 -3.54 5.68
C ARG A 145 4.24 -4.68 6.27
N ARG A 146 3.74 -5.90 6.12
CA ARG A 146 4.44 -7.14 6.46
C ARG A 146 4.30 -8.11 5.31
N LEU A 147 5.38 -8.84 5.04
CA LEU A 147 5.41 -9.95 4.10
C LEU A 147 6.24 -11.07 4.75
N ASP A 148 5.55 -12.07 5.28
CA ASP A 148 6.14 -13.26 5.85
C ASP A 148 6.10 -14.38 4.82
N VAL A 149 7.20 -15.12 4.75
CA VAL A 149 7.37 -16.22 3.81
C VAL A 149 7.90 -17.43 4.57
N LYS A 150 7.29 -18.60 4.36
CA LYS A 150 7.78 -19.85 4.92
C LYS A 150 7.72 -20.98 3.89
N ARG A 151 8.58 -21.98 4.05
CA ARG A 151 8.49 -23.22 3.28
C ARG A 151 7.23 -23.98 3.71
N ASN A 152 6.50 -24.52 2.73
CA ASN A 152 5.39 -25.44 2.96
C ASN A 152 5.72 -26.77 2.26
N GLY A 153 6.29 -27.71 3.01
CA GLY A 153 6.82 -28.94 2.43
C GLY A 153 7.98 -28.71 1.46
N ALA A 154 8.13 -29.61 0.49
CA ALA A 154 9.27 -29.61 -0.44
C ALA A 154 9.09 -28.71 -1.66
N SER A 155 7.85 -28.47 -2.09
CA SER A 155 7.55 -27.84 -3.38
C SER A 155 6.71 -26.58 -3.27
N GLU A 156 6.34 -26.13 -2.06
CA GLU A 156 5.50 -24.95 -1.89
C GLU A 156 6.10 -23.93 -0.92
N MET A 157 5.65 -22.70 -1.09
CA MET A 157 5.92 -21.55 -0.24
C MET A 157 4.57 -20.98 0.20
N GLU A 158 4.42 -20.74 1.50
CA GLU A 158 3.27 -20.01 2.04
C GLU A 158 3.68 -18.58 2.33
N ILE A 159 2.80 -17.66 1.97
CA ILE A 159 2.97 -16.22 2.14
C ILE A 159 1.83 -15.72 3.04
N ASP A 160 2.18 -14.96 4.07
CA ASP A 160 1.26 -14.13 4.83
C ASP A 160 1.68 -12.66 4.68
N ALA A 161 0.80 -11.85 4.09
CA ALA A 161 1.04 -10.45 3.85
C ALA A 161 -0.05 -9.61 4.49
N MET A 162 0.31 -8.42 4.97
CA MET A 162 -0.67 -7.46 5.45
C MET A 162 -0.22 -6.03 5.20
N PHE A 163 -1.18 -5.11 5.14
CA PHE A 163 -0.89 -3.71 5.39
C PHE A 163 -1.95 -3.08 6.31
N ARG A 164 -1.53 -2.06 7.06
CA ARG A 164 -2.39 -1.23 7.90
C ARG A 164 -2.03 0.23 7.68
N ASP A 165 -3.02 1.03 7.30
CA ASP A 165 -2.94 2.48 7.32
C ASP A 165 -3.58 3.01 8.60
N THR A 166 -2.85 3.85 9.34
CA THR A 166 -3.34 4.51 10.55
C THR A 166 -3.24 6.02 10.46
N TYR A 167 -4.02 6.70 11.30
CA TYR A 167 -4.01 8.14 11.51
C TYR A 167 -4.10 8.46 13.00
N VAL A 168 -3.29 9.42 13.48
CA VAL A 168 -3.37 9.91 14.87
C VAL A 168 -4.31 11.11 14.91
N ARG A 169 -5.41 10.97 15.64
CA ARG A 169 -6.39 12.04 15.86
C ARG A 169 -5.83 13.18 16.72
N ALA A 170 -6.57 14.29 16.79
CA ALA A 170 -6.25 15.45 17.63
C ALA A 170 -6.12 15.12 19.13
N ASP A 171 -6.83 14.10 19.61
CA ASP A 171 -6.76 13.61 20.99
C ASP A 171 -5.65 12.57 21.23
N GLY A 172 -4.79 12.34 20.24
CA GLY A 172 -3.64 11.42 20.35
C GLY A 172 -3.98 9.96 20.12
N ILE A 173 -5.23 9.61 19.84
CA ILE A 173 -5.63 8.22 19.56
C ILE A 173 -5.26 7.86 18.11
N GLU A 174 -4.42 6.83 17.94
CA GLU A 174 -4.14 6.22 16.64
C GLU A 174 -5.31 5.31 16.23
N THR A 175 -5.91 5.57 15.06
CA THR A 175 -7.02 4.79 14.51
C THR A 175 -6.67 4.16 13.17
N ILE A 176 -7.26 3.00 12.88
CA ILE A 176 -7.07 2.30 11.61
C ILE A 176 -7.98 2.89 10.54
N ILE A 177 -7.45 3.14 9.34
CA ILE A 177 -8.22 3.60 8.18
C ILE A 177 -8.43 2.47 7.18
N HIS A 178 -7.36 1.75 6.85
CA HIS A 178 -7.39 0.61 5.95
C HIS A 178 -6.58 -0.53 6.54
N GLU A 179 -7.11 -1.74 6.50
CA GLU A 179 -6.38 -2.95 6.84
C GLU A 179 -6.90 -4.14 6.03
N TYR A 180 -5.96 -4.81 5.36
CA TYR A 180 -6.16 -6.09 4.70
C TYR A 180 -5.06 -7.06 5.11
N THR A 181 -5.42 -8.34 5.16
CA THR A 181 -4.45 -9.45 5.15
C THR A 181 -4.62 -10.24 3.86
N VAL A 182 -3.54 -10.82 3.36
CA VAL A 182 -3.52 -11.72 2.19
C VAL A 182 -2.73 -12.96 2.58
N THR A 183 -3.30 -14.13 2.33
CA THR A 183 -2.56 -15.40 2.35
C THR A 183 -2.44 -15.92 0.93
N ALA A 184 -1.28 -16.48 0.58
CA ALA A 184 -1.07 -17.09 -0.72
C ALA A 184 -0.17 -18.33 -0.60
N VAL A 185 -0.37 -19.28 -1.52
CA VAL A 185 0.52 -20.43 -1.69
C VAL A 185 1.10 -20.37 -3.10
N VAL A 186 2.40 -20.60 -3.19
CA VAL A 186 3.17 -20.52 -4.42
C VAL A 186 3.91 -21.84 -4.62
N GLU A 187 3.80 -22.42 -5.82
CA GLU A 187 4.65 -23.54 -6.22
C GLU A 187 6.09 -23.04 -6.41
N SER A 188 7.05 -23.66 -5.72
CA SER A 188 8.41 -23.14 -5.57
C SER A 188 9.21 -23.13 -6.88
N ASP A 189 9.02 -24.14 -7.73
CA ASP A 189 9.82 -24.33 -8.95
C ASP A 189 9.45 -23.32 -10.04
N THR A 190 8.15 -23.16 -10.34
CA THR A 190 7.71 -22.18 -11.35
C THR A 190 7.42 -20.79 -10.77
N GLN A 191 7.39 -20.66 -9.44
CA GLN A 191 6.93 -19.48 -8.71
C GLN A 191 5.50 -19.07 -9.08
N THR A 192 4.66 -20.05 -9.40
CA THR A 192 3.25 -19.82 -9.77
C THR A 192 2.37 -19.85 -8.52
N ILE A 193 1.52 -18.84 -8.39
CA ILE A 193 0.54 -18.75 -7.30
C ILE A 193 -0.56 -19.77 -7.54
N VAL A 194 -0.74 -20.70 -6.61
CA VAL A 194 -1.76 -21.76 -6.69
C VAL A 194 -2.98 -21.46 -5.82
N SER A 195 -2.81 -20.63 -4.79
CA SER A 195 -3.92 -20.10 -4.01
C SER A 195 -3.63 -18.67 -3.55
N ALA A 196 -4.67 -17.84 -3.46
CA ALA A 196 -4.58 -16.49 -2.93
C ALA A 196 -5.93 -16.05 -2.37
N GLN A 197 -5.94 -15.53 -1.15
CA GLN A 197 -7.13 -15.03 -0.48
C GLN A 197 -6.81 -13.73 0.24
N ALA A 198 -7.71 -12.75 0.15
CA ALA A 198 -7.65 -11.55 0.97
C ALA A 198 -8.72 -11.60 2.06
N VAL A 199 -8.47 -10.91 3.16
CA VAL A 199 -9.45 -10.66 4.21
C VAL A 199 -9.46 -9.16 4.50
N ALA A 200 -10.64 -8.56 4.39
CA ALA A 200 -10.87 -7.20 4.88
C ALA A 200 -10.92 -7.21 6.41
N ARG A 201 -10.18 -6.31 7.05
CA ARG A 201 -10.21 -6.15 8.51
C ARG A 201 -10.87 -4.83 8.91
N VAL A 202 -10.28 -3.71 8.51
CA VAL A 202 -10.84 -2.37 8.72
C VAL A 202 -10.86 -1.67 7.38
N LEU A 203 -12.02 -1.21 6.94
CA LEU A 203 -12.17 -0.48 5.69
C LEU A 203 -13.05 0.73 5.89
N PRO A 204 -12.79 1.84 5.18
CA PRO A 204 -13.45 3.09 5.47
C PRO A 204 -14.88 3.15 4.93
N TRP A 205 -15.14 2.45 3.82
CA TRP A 205 -16.41 2.53 3.10
C TRP A 205 -17.02 1.15 2.93
N GLN A 206 -18.35 1.10 3.00
CA GLN A 206 -19.15 -0.12 2.89
C GLN A 206 -18.97 -0.85 1.56
N GLU A 207 -18.52 -0.16 0.51
CA GLU A 207 -18.28 -0.73 -0.81
C GLU A 207 -16.91 -1.41 -0.91
N CYS A 208 -15.93 -1.01 -0.08
CA CYS A 208 -14.56 -1.54 -0.13
C CYS A 208 -14.43 -3.06 0.09
N PRO A 209 -15.23 -3.73 0.95
CA PRO A 209 -15.23 -5.19 1.06
C PRO A 209 -15.48 -5.92 -0.27
N GLY A 210 -16.18 -5.30 -1.23
CA GLY A 210 -16.42 -5.86 -2.56
C GLY A 210 -15.14 -6.14 -3.36
N ALA A 211 -14.01 -5.55 -2.99
CA ALA A 211 -12.72 -5.78 -3.62
C ALA A 211 -12.03 -7.09 -3.20
N VAL A 212 -12.43 -7.71 -2.09
CA VAL A 212 -11.69 -8.84 -1.46
C VAL A 212 -11.50 -10.00 -2.43
N ALA A 213 -12.53 -10.35 -3.20
CA ALA A 213 -12.48 -11.44 -4.16
C ALA A 213 -11.48 -11.20 -5.31
N SER A 214 -10.97 -9.97 -5.51
CA SER A 214 -9.97 -9.72 -6.55
C SER A 214 -8.65 -10.44 -6.31
N ALA A 215 -8.31 -10.80 -5.06
CA ALA A 215 -7.08 -11.53 -4.74
C ALA A 215 -6.99 -12.90 -5.45
N THR A 216 -8.11 -13.58 -5.69
CA THR A 216 -8.12 -14.90 -6.36
C THR A 216 -7.65 -14.82 -7.81
N ARG A 217 -7.69 -13.64 -8.44
CA ARG A 217 -7.17 -13.43 -9.80
C ARG A 217 -5.66 -13.61 -9.89
N LEU A 218 -4.95 -13.59 -8.76
CA LEU A 218 -3.51 -13.91 -8.72
C LEU A 218 -3.23 -15.38 -9.05
N ILE A 219 -4.20 -16.28 -8.89
CA ILE A 219 -4.01 -17.71 -9.14
C ILE A 219 -3.62 -17.92 -10.62
N GLY A 220 -2.55 -18.68 -10.83
CA GLY A 220 -1.94 -18.92 -12.14
C GLY A 220 -0.97 -17.82 -12.60
N MET A 221 -0.80 -16.73 -11.84
CA MET A 221 0.24 -15.74 -12.11
C MET A 221 1.57 -16.17 -11.47
N ARG A 222 2.69 -15.83 -12.13
CA ARG A 222 4.02 -15.94 -11.53
C ARG A 222 4.36 -14.72 -10.68
N LEU A 223 5.21 -14.88 -9.66
CA LEU A 223 5.65 -13.77 -8.81
C LEU A 223 6.34 -12.63 -9.58
N ASP A 224 7.09 -12.93 -10.64
CA ASP A 224 7.73 -11.94 -11.52
C ASP A 224 6.75 -11.12 -12.38
N GLN A 225 5.52 -11.59 -12.53
CA GLN A 225 4.50 -10.91 -13.32
C GLN A 225 3.68 -9.91 -12.50
N LEU A 226 3.66 -10.02 -11.17
CA LEU A 226 2.70 -9.32 -10.32
C LEU A 226 2.79 -7.79 -10.39
N HIS A 227 4.00 -7.21 -10.36
CA HIS A 227 4.18 -5.75 -10.48
C HIS A 227 3.49 -5.17 -11.72
N HIS A 228 3.62 -5.87 -12.84
CA HIS A 228 3.06 -5.44 -14.11
C HIS A 228 1.57 -5.82 -14.25
N ARG A 229 1.21 -7.09 -14.01
CA ARG A 229 -0.16 -7.59 -14.23
C ARG A 229 -1.16 -6.95 -13.28
N VAL A 230 -0.83 -6.80 -11.99
CA VAL A 230 -1.75 -6.15 -11.04
C VAL A 230 -2.05 -4.71 -11.47
N ARG A 231 -1.03 -3.93 -11.81
CA ARG A 231 -1.19 -2.54 -12.29
C ARG A 231 -2.01 -2.42 -13.58
N ARG A 232 -1.93 -3.42 -14.46
CA ARG A 232 -2.62 -3.42 -15.75
C ARG A 232 -4.05 -3.95 -15.66
N GLU A 233 -4.26 -5.02 -14.92
CA GLU A 233 -5.47 -5.84 -14.96
C GLU A 233 -6.41 -5.58 -13.76
N PHE A 234 -5.90 -5.07 -12.64
CA PHE A 234 -6.69 -4.83 -11.44
C PHE A 234 -7.16 -3.38 -11.43
N ARG A 235 -8.22 -3.13 -12.18
CA ARG A 235 -8.83 -1.80 -12.33
C ARG A 235 -10.33 -1.88 -12.13
N GLY A 236 -10.93 -0.72 -11.86
CA GLY A 236 -12.38 -0.63 -11.74
C GLY A 236 -12.87 -1.02 -10.34
N THR A 237 -14.19 -1.01 -10.21
CA THR A 237 -14.92 -1.25 -8.96
C THR A 237 -14.82 -2.67 -8.43
N SER A 238 -14.34 -3.61 -9.24
CA SER A 238 -14.12 -5.01 -8.84
C SER A 238 -12.92 -5.20 -7.91
N THR A 239 -12.16 -4.14 -7.60
CA THR A 239 -10.94 -4.21 -6.80
C THR A 239 -10.68 -2.89 -6.04
N CYS A 240 -9.64 -2.80 -5.23
CA CYS A 240 -9.30 -1.62 -4.43
C CYS A 240 -7.85 -1.21 -4.69
N THR A 241 -7.58 0.09 -4.87
CA THR A 241 -6.21 0.61 -5.05
C THR A 241 -5.29 0.19 -3.89
N HIS A 242 -5.80 0.17 -2.66
CA HIS A 242 -5.02 -0.25 -1.48
C HIS A 242 -4.76 -1.76 -1.45
N LEU A 243 -5.75 -2.58 -1.81
CA LEU A 243 -5.54 -4.03 -1.92
C LEU A 243 -4.58 -4.38 -3.06
N ASN A 244 -4.68 -3.70 -4.20
CA ASN A 244 -3.78 -3.89 -5.33
C ASN A 244 -2.32 -3.63 -4.97
N ASP A 245 -2.07 -2.65 -4.10
CA ASP A 245 -0.72 -2.37 -3.63
C ASP A 245 -0.15 -3.55 -2.81
N LEU A 246 -0.95 -4.12 -1.91
CA LEU A 246 -0.60 -5.34 -1.16
C LEU A 246 -0.38 -6.55 -2.08
N LEU A 247 -1.33 -6.81 -3.00
CA LEU A 247 -1.24 -7.93 -3.94
C LEU A 247 0.00 -7.83 -4.83
N ARG A 248 0.42 -6.62 -5.14
CA ARG A 248 1.63 -6.37 -5.92
C ARG A 248 2.89 -6.62 -5.10
N GLY A 249 2.90 -6.24 -3.82
CA GLY A 249 3.99 -6.51 -2.88
C GLY A 249 4.25 -8.00 -2.62
N VAL A 250 3.27 -8.88 -2.86
CA VAL A 250 3.47 -10.35 -2.79
C VAL A 250 4.61 -10.81 -3.72
N ALA A 251 4.90 -10.07 -4.78
CA ALA A 251 5.99 -10.35 -5.71
C ALA A 251 7.36 -10.43 -5.00
N ASP A 252 7.55 -9.65 -3.94
CA ASP A 252 8.81 -9.54 -3.20
C ASP A 252 9.15 -10.84 -2.46
N ALA A 253 8.18 -11.76 -2.30
CA ALA A 253 8.41 -13.08 -1.73
C ALA A 253 9.47 -13.89 -2.50
N ALA A 254 9.63 -13.63 -3.80
CA ALA A 254 10.67 -14.26 -4.61
C ALA A 254 12.09 -13.92 -4.11
N ALA A 255 12.30 -12.71 -3.60
CA ALA A 255 13.59 -12.32 -3.02
C ALA A 255 13.81 -12.93 -1.62
N LEU A 256 12.73 -13.07 -0.85
CA LEU A 256 12.78 -13.62 0.50
C LEU A 256 12.96 -15.15 0.53
N TYR A 257 12.38 -15.86 -0.43
CA TYR A 257 12.42 -17.33 -0.47
C TYR A 257 13.84 -17.90 -0.46
N GLY A 258 14.76 -17.25 -1.18
CA GLY A 258 16.18 -17.66 -1.23
C GLY A 258 16.93 -17.44 0.09
N LEU A 259 16.38 -16.65 1.01
CA LEU A 259 16.95 -16.37 2.33
C LEU A 259 16.42 -17.32 3.40
N LEU A 260 15.40 -18.13 3.09
CA LEU A 260 14.84 -19.08 4.04
C LEU A 260 15.88 -20.16 4.36
N PRO A 261 16.03 -20.53 5.65
CA PRO A 261 16.91 -21.62 6.03
C PRO A 261 16.57 -22.90 5.26
N ALA A 262 17.59 -23.69 4.98
CA ALA A 262 17.38 -25.05 4.48
C ALA A 262 16.59 -25.84 5.54
N SER A 263 15.63 -26.65 5.07
CA SER A 263 14.86 -27.56 5.92
C SER A 263 15.74 -28.64 6.54
#